data_AF-A0A5E4NZM9-F1
#
_entry.id   AF-A0A5E4NZM9-F1
#
_cell.length_a   1.000
_cell.length_b   1.000
_cell.length_c   1.000
_cell.angle_alpha   90.00
_cell.angle_beta   90.00
_cell.angle_gamma   90.00
#
_symmetry.space_group_name_H-M   'P 1'
#
loop_
_entity.id
_entity.type
_entity.pdbx_description
1 polymer ?
#
loop_
_entity_poly.entity_id
_entity_poly.type
_entity_poly.pdbx_seq_one_letter_code
_entity_poly.pdbx_strand_id
1 'polypeptide(L)'
;MVSVVYRVLAGLVISSAVATTASAQITAYQGGSTLGFCSASDTAQVPVGEGPWISASQSGTTVNVSWGGDGWNKWHFRWGHPGGSEAAFEYGGDQKSATINEKGFCQRLVLKIQGCVNHIVGHDRCSAFQETDFTTDPQRPSGGDTCAEGFVWREAYPNDHVCVSPAVRSQAAADNARHQTAPCPAPLVPRMARRNDTVCVSAAVATATKQDNTQICRRLVKCP
;
A
#
# COMPACT_ATOMS: atom_id res chain seq x y z
N MET A 1 10.65 15.50 -62.24
CA MET A 1 9.21 15.15 -62.23
C MET A 1 9.08 13.67 -62.58
N VAL A 2 8.49 12.85 -61.72
CA VAL A 2 7.80 11.60 -62.11
C VAL A 2 6.62 11.43 -61.16
N SER A 3 5.41 11.38 -61.68
CA SER A 3 4.20 11.07 -60.89
C SER A 3 3.95 9.57 -60.93
N VAL A 4 3.57 8.98 -59.79
CA VAL A 4 3.00 7.62 -59.74
C VAL A 4 1.52 7.74 -59.39
N VAL A 5 0.65 7.24 -60.26
CA VAL A 5 -0.82 7.36 -60.13
C VAL A 5 -1.48 6.09 -60.70
N TYR A 6 -2.63 5.71 -60.12
CA TYR A 6 -3.53 4.60 -60.55
C TYR A 6 -3.02 3.17 -60.24
N ARG A 7 -3.84 2.18 -59.87
CA ARG A 7 -5.29 2.03 -59.54
C ARG A 7 -5.37 0.82 -58.58
N VAL A 8 -6.03 0.81 -57.41
CA VAL A 8 -7.48 0.96 -57.09
C VAL A 8 -8.39 0.08 -57.95
N LEU A 9 -8.91 -1.01 -57.35
CA LEU A 9 -10.23 -1.67 -57.50
C LEU A 9 -10.15 -3.04 -56.75
N ALA A 10 -11.18 -3.63 -56.14
CA ALA A 10 -12.31 -3.11 -55.35
C ALA A 10 -12.92 -4.26 -54.50
N GLY A 11 -13.43 -3.97 -53.30
CA GLY A 11 -14.15 -4.96 -52.47
C GLY A 11 -14.56 -4.36 -51.11
N LEU A 12 -15.86 -4.23 -50.85
CA LEU A 12 -16.39 -3.36 -49.78
C LEU A 12 -17.70 -3.90 -49.16
N VAL A 13 -17.68 -4.19 -47.86
CA VAL A 13 -18.83 -4.20 -46.92
C VAL A 13 -18.17 -3.91 -45.54
N ILE A 14 -18.41 -2.82 -44.78
CA ILE A 14 -19.64 -2.24 -44.21
C ILE A 14 -20.24 -3.17 -43.14
N SER A 15 -20.35 -2.82 -41.85
CA SER A 15 -19.96 -1.61 -41.09
C SER A 15 -19.24 -2.04 -39.78
N SER A 16 -19.06 -1.31 -38.66
CA SER A 16 -19.71 -0.14 -38.04
C SER A 16 -18.67 0.72 -37.27
N ALA A 17 -19.10 1.85 -36.69
CA ALA A 17 -18.28 2.71 -35.81
C ALA A 17 -18.71 2.60 -34.33
N VAL A 18 -17.78 2.92 -33.40
CA VAL A 18 -17.91 3.97 -32.36
C VAL A 18 -16.77 3.87 -31.31
N ALA A 19 -16.40 5.04 -30.76
CA ALA A 19 -15.63 5.27 -29.53
C ALA A 19 -14.18 4.73 -29.44
N THR A 20 -13.23 5.65 -29.57
CA THR A 20 -12.00 5.60 -28.78
C THR A 20 -12.31 5.75 -27.29
N THR A 21 -11.85 4.81 -26.47
CA THR A 21 -11.34 5.13 -25.14
C THR A 21 -9.90 4.65 -25.06
N ALA A 22 -8.99 5.52 -24.62
CA ALA A 22 -7.65 5.08 -24.28
C ALA A 22 -7.76 4.11 -23.10
N SER A 23 -7.07 2.97 -23.17
CA SER A 23 -6.83 2.15 -21.99
C SER A 23 -5.89 2.92 -21.07
N ALA A 24 -6.47 3.74 -20.21
CA ALA A 24 -5.78 4.35 -19.09
C ALA A 24 -5.11 3.20 -18.32
N GLN A 25 -3.79 3.11 -18.42
CA GLN A 25 -2.99 2.20 -17.61
C GLN A 25 -3.37 2.47 -16.15
N ILE A 26 -4.03 1.52 -15.50
CA ILE A 26 -4.29 1.62 -14.06
C ILE A 26 -2.94 1.44 -13.40
N THR A 27 -2.27 2.57 -13.16
CA THR A 27 -0.97 2.64 -12.49
C THR A 27 -1.07 1.84 -11.20
N ALA A 28 -0.28 0.76 -11.10
CA ALA A 28 -0.23 -0.06 -9.91
C ALA A 28 -0.05 0.84 -8.67
N TYR A 29 -0.82 0.59 -7.60
CA TYR A 29 -1.00 1.54 -6.51
C TYR A 29 0.30 1.80 -5.72
N GLN A 30 1.08 2.80 -6.16
CA GLN A 30 2.37 3.18 -5.58
C GLN A 30 2.18 4.01 -4.30
N GLY A 31 2.02 3.35 -3.16
CA GLY A 31 2.29 3.89 -1.81
C GLY A 31 1.41 5.06 -1.34
N GLY A 32 0.51 4.80 -0.38
CA GLY A 32 -0.54 5.76 0.01
C GLY A 32 -0.86 5.82 1.49
N SER A 33 0.13 6.16 2.34
CA SER A 33 -0.05 6.29 3.79
C SER A 33 -1.28 7.11 4.20
N THR A 34 -2.02 6.64 5.20
CA THR A 34 -2.99 7.47 5.95
C THR A 34 -2.82 7.27 7.46
N LEU A 35 -2.06 8.16 8.12
CA LEU A 35 -1.80 8.09 9.57
C LEU A 35 -3.08 8.38 10.39
N GLY A 36 -3.95 7.38 10.47
CA GLY A 36 -5.03 7.29 11.44
C GLY A 36 -4.60 6.43 12.62
N PHE A 37 -5.07 6.78 13.81
CA PHE A 37 -4.84 5.95 15.00
C PHE A 37 -5.41 4.53 14.79
N CYS A 38 -4.50 3.56 14.79
CA CYS A 38 -4.70 2.11 14.99
C CYS A 38 -6.05 1.50 14.55
N SER A 39 -6.50 1.75 13.32
CA SER A 39 -7.54 0.95 12.64
C SER A 39 -7.67 1.30 11.16
N ALA A 40 -7.31 0.34 10.30
CA ALA A 40 -7.53 0.27 8.84
C ALA A 40 -7.15 1.50 7.95
N SER A 41 -6.41 1.35 6.85
CA SER A 41 -5.76 0.15 6.29
C SER A 41 -4.73 0.51 5.21
N ASP A 42 -3.47 0.06 5.36
CA ASP A 42 -2.51 0.01 4.25
C ASP A 42 -2.72 -1.27 3.45
N THR A 43 -3.87 -1.35 2.78
CA THR A 43 -4.38 -2.59 2.19
C THR A 43 -3.55 -3.02 0.97
N ALA A 44 -2.56 -3.89 1.19
CA ALA A 44 -2.10 -4.80 0.15
C ALA A 44 -3.32 -5.59 -0.35
N GLN A 45 -3.65 -5.46 -1.62
CA GLN A 45 -4.79 -6.13 -2.25
C GLN A 45 -4.36 -6.75 -3.56
N VAL A 46 -4.62 -8.05 -3.69
CA VAL A 46 -4.60 -8.78 -4.96
C VAL A 46 -6.02 -8.66 -5.56
N PRO A 47 -6.20 -7.98 -6.71
CA PRO A 47 -7.50 -7.98 -7.40
C PRO A 47 -7.89 -9.40 -7.83
N VAL A 48 -9.20 -9.68 -7.82
CA VAL A 48 -9.73 -11.05 -7.90
C VAL A 48 -9.36 -11.82 -9.17
N GLY A 49 -8.91 -13.06 -8.94
CA GLY A 49 -8.66 -14.09 -9.96
C GLY A 49 -8.44 -15.45 -9.26
N GLU A 50 -9.51 -16.22 -9.08
CA GLU A 50 -9.53 -17.62 -8.61
C GLU A 50 -8.96 -17.95 -7.20
N GLY A 51 -8.37 -16.99 -6.49
CA GLY A 51 -7.81 -17.17 -5.14
C GLY A 51 -8.47 -16.32 -4.03
N PRO A 52 -8.28 -16.70 -2.74
CA PRO A 52 -8.63 -15.85 -1.60
C PRO A 52 -7.71 -14.64 -1.49
N TRP A 53 -8.21 -13.52 -0.94
CA TRP A 53 -7.41 -12.32 -0.70
C TRP A 53 -6.76 -12.35 0.69
N ILE A 54 -5.61 -11.69 0.81
CA ILE A 54 -4.90 -11.37 2.06
C ILE A 54 -4.49 -9.90 2.05
N SER A 55 -4.47 -9.28 3.23
CA SER A 55 -3.95 -7.94 3.47
C SER A 55 -3.33 -7.85 4.87
N ALA A 56 -2.52 -6.82 5.12
CA ALA A 56 -1.95 -6.56 6.44
C ALA A 56 -1.84 -5.06 6.74
N SER A 57 -1.77 -4.72 8.02
CA SER A 57 -1.64 -3.35 8.52
C SER A 57 -0.95 -3.34 9.89
N GLN A 58 -0.29 -2.26 10.29
CA GLN A 58 0.47 -2.22 11.54
C GLN A 58 -0.15 -1.27 12.58
N SER A 59 -0.07 -1.67 13.85
CA SER A 59 -0.47 -0.90 15.03
C SER A 59 0.62 -1.06 16.09
N GLY A 60 1.52 -0.08 16.21
CA GLY A 60 2.71 -0.20 17.06
C GLY A 60 3.64 -1.30 16.55
N THR A 61 3.92 -2.32 17.36
CA THR A 61 4.67 -3.53 16.98
C THR A 61 3.80 -4.67 16.43
N THR A 62 2.48 -4.54 16.50
CA THR A 62 1.58 -5.62 16.07
C THR A 62 1.16 -5.41 14.62
N VAL A 63 1.52 -6.34 13.75
CA VAL A 63 0.99 -6.43 12.38
C VAL A 63 -0.29 -7.25 12.42
N ASN A 64 -1.40 -6.62 12.06
CA ASN A 64 -2.73 -7.21 11.97
C ASN A 64 -2.93 -7.66 10.53
N VAL A 65 -3.03 -8.96 10.32
CA VAL A 65 -3.26 -9.61 9.02
C VAL A 65 -4.73 -10.01 8.93
N SER A 66 -5.35 -9.83 7.77
CA SER A 66 -6.72 -10.25 7.50
C SER A 66 -6.83 -10.88 6.11
N TRP A 67 -7.79 -11.80 5.94
CA TRP A 67 -8.00 -12.53 4.70
C TRP A 67 -9.47 -12.87 4.47
N GLY A 68 -9.80 -13.31 3.26
CA GLY A 68 -11.15 -13.73 2.93
C GLY A 68 -11.31 -14.21 1.48
N GLY A 69 -12.56 -14.45 1.10
CA GLY A 69 -12.94 -15.05 -0.16
C GLY A 69 -14.10 -16.03 0.06
N ASP A 70 -14.83 -16.34 -1.01
CA ASP A 70 -16.03 -17.17 -0.96
C ASP A 70 -15.72 -18.65 -1.18
N GLY A 71 -16.57 -19.53 -0.63
CA GLY A 71 -16.47 -20.99 -0.79
C GLY A 71 -15.53 -21.72 0.17
N TRP A 72 -14.68 -21.02 0.93
CA TRP A 72 -13.71 -21.61 1.85
C TRP A 72 -14.27 -21.78 3.27
N ASN A 73 -13.98 -22.92 3.93
CA ASN A 73 -14.36 -23.20 5.33
C ASN A 73 -13.18 -23.61 6.22
N LYS A 74 -11.95 -23.53 5.69
CA LYS A 74 -10.67 -23.71 6.39
C LYS A 74 -9.61 -22.81 5.76
N TRP A 75 -8.64 -22.39 6.57
CA TRP A 75 -7.57 -21.47 6.18
C TRP A 75 -6.21 -22.00 6.63
N HIS A 76 -5.21 -21.97 5.74
CA HIS A 76 -3.81 -22.08 6.13
C HIS A 76 -3.13 -20.72 5.98
N PHE A 77 -2.71 -20.14 7.10
CA PHE A 77 -1.99 -18.88 7.14
C PHE A 77 -0.50 -19.14 7.40
N ARG A 78 0.39 -18.44 6.68
CA ARG A 78 1.83 -18.50 6.91
C ARG A 78 2.45 -17.12 6.87
N TRP A 79 3.53 -16.93 7.63
CA TRP A 79 4.35 -15.73 7.54
C TRP A 79 5.81 -16.01 7.90
N GLY A 80 6.73 -15.19 7.40
CA GLY A 80 8.15 -15.23 7.76
C GLY A 80 8.93 -14.12 7.05
N HIS A 81 10.25 -14.11 7.17
CA HIS A 81 11.09 -13.20 6.38
C HIS A 81 11.44 -13.82 5.01
N PRO A 82 11.71 -13.00 3.96
CA PRO A 82 12.14 -13.50 2.66
C PRO A 82 13.34 -14.45 2.76
N GLY A 83 13.18 -15.67 2.23
CA GLY A 83 14.21 -16.72 2.28
C GLY A 83 14.47 -17.34 3.66
N GLY A 84 13.71 -16.94 4.70
CA GLY A 84 13.80 -17.49 6.05
C GLY A 84 12.82 -18.65 6.29
N SER A 85 12.76 -19.11 7.54
CA SER A 85 11.75 -20.06 8.01
C SER A 85 10.37 -19.40 8.12
N GLU A 86 9.33 -20.08 7.64
CA GLU A 86 7.92 -19.67 7.82
C GLU A 86 7.34 -20.24 9.11
N ALA A 87 6.61 -19.42 9.88
CA ALA A 87 5.63 -19.90 10.83
C ALA A 87 4.31 -20.20 10.09
N ALA A 88 3.67 -21.34 10.41
CA ALA A 88 2.47 -21.81 9.73
C ALA A 88 1.36 -22.17 10.73
N PHE A 89 0.12 -21.82 10.38
CA PHE A 89 -1.07 -21.96 11.21
C PHE A 89 -2.25 -22.50 10.39
N GLU A 90 -3.13 -23.26 11.03
CA GLU A 90 -4.39 -23.72 10.47
C GLU A 90 -5.55 -23.13 11.29
N TYR A 91 -6.59 -22.65 10.60
CA TYR A 91 -7.79 -22.10 11.23
C TYR A 91 -9.07 -22.57 10.54
N GLY A 92 -10.18 -22.65 11.29
CA GLY A 92 -11.52 -22.83 10.74
C GLY A 92 -12.05 -21.58 10.04
N GLY A 93 -13.06 -21.75 9.18
CA GLY A 93 -13.55 -20.73 8.23
C GLY A 93 -13.93 -19.37 8.82
N ASP A 94 -14.37 -19.32 10.08
CA ASP A 94 -14.77 -18.10 10.78
C ASP A 94 -13.58 -17.17 11.12
N GLN A 95 -12.40 -17.75 11.35
CA GLN A 95 -11.19 -16.98 11.69
C GLN A 95 -10.60 -16.37 10.43
N LYS A 96 -10.76 -15.06 10.28
CA LYS A 96 -10.36 -14.27 9.09
C LYS A 96 -9.25 -13.25 9.36
N SER A 97 -8.53 -13.44 10.47
CA SER A 97 -7.41 -12.58 10.86
C SER A 97 -6.40 -13.27 11.79
N ALA A 98 -5.18 -12.73 11.84
CA ALA A 98 -4.14 -13.09 12.79
C ALA A 98 -3.32 -11.85 13.19
N THR A 99 -2.60 -11.92 14.30
CA THR A 99 -1.67 -10.90 14.75
C THR A 99 -0.25 -11.45 14.79
N ILE A 100 0.69 -10.70 14.21
CA ILE A 100 2.13 -10.95 14.26
C ILE A 100 2.74 -9.89 15.18
N ASN A 101 3.47 -10.32 16.20
CA ASN A 101 4.20 -9.43 17.10
C ASN A 101 5.66 -9.33 16.65
N GLU A 102 5.88 -8.63 15.54
CA GLU A 102 7.20 -8.35 15.01
C GLU A 102 7.90 -7.29 15.88
N LYS A 103 9.13 -7.56 16.30
CA LYS A 103 9.95 -6.64 17.10
C LYS A 103 10.88 -5.80 16.22
N GLY A 104 11.17 -6.24 15.01
CA GLY A 104 12.05 -5.57 14.07
C GLY A 104 11.37 -4.45 13.28
N PHE A 105 12.00 -3.28 13.26
CA PHE A 105 11.63 -2.16 12.38
C PHE A 105 12.20 -2.35 10.98
N CYS A 106 11.43 -1.95 9.97
CA CYS A 106 11.78 -2.08 8.54
C CYS A 106 12.07 -3.51 8.11
N GLN A 107 11.44 -4.49 8.75
CA GLN A 107 11.52 -5.88 8.32
C GLN A 107 10.53 -6.13 7.21
N ARG A 108 10.97 -6.80 6.14
CA ARG A 108 10.05 -7.39 5.18
C ARG A 108 9.53 -8.71 5.76
N LEU A 109 8.21 -8.84 5.73
CA LEU A 109 7.47 -10.05 6.01
C LEU A 109 6.85 -10.53 4.70
N VAL A 110 6.99 -11.81 4.39
CA VAL A 110 6.23 -12.47 3.34
C VAL A 110 5.02 -13.11 4.01
N LEU A 111 3.82 -12.76 3.58
CA LEU A 111 2.55 -13.21 4.15
C LEU A 111 1.81 -14.08 3.12
N LYS A 112 1.30 -15.24 3.54
CA LYS A 112 0.69 -16.21 2.63
C LYS A 112 -0.62 -16.74 3.19
N ILE A 113 -1.66 -16.79 2.36
CA ILE A 113 -2.94 -17.43 2.68
C ILE A 113 -3.26 -18.53 1.67
N GLN A 114 -3.88 -19.60 2.14
CA GLN A 114 -4.52 -20.61 1.32
C GLN A 114 -5.91 -20.88 1.90
N GLY A 115 -6.94 -20.86 1.05
CA GLY A 115 -8.30 -21.25 1.40
C GLY A 115 -8.51 -22.72 1.08
N CYS A 116 -9.28 -23.41 1.91
CA CYS A 116 -9.60 -24.83 1.73
C CYS A 116 -11.09 -25.11 1.95
N VAL A 117 -11.55 -26.19 1.33
CA VAL A 117 -12.86 -26.80 1.56
C VAL A 117 -12.64 -28.18 2.18
N ASN A 118 -13.07 -28.33 3.44
CA ASN A 118 -12.97 -29.56 4.21
C ASN A 118 -13.69 -30.71 3.50
N HIS A 119 -13.02 -31.85 3.34
CA HIS A 119 -13.61 -33.03 2.70
C HIS A 119 -13.81 -34.18 3.72
N ILE A 120 -15.04 -34.68 3.85
CA ILE A 120 -15.39 -35.77 4.79
C ILE A 120 -14.65 -37.07 4.45
N VAL A 121 -14.32 -37.29 3.17
CA VAL A 121 -13.50 -38.40 2.68
C VAL A 121 -12.51 -37.86 1.65
N GLY A 122 -11.22 -38.16 1.84
CA GLY A 122 -10.11 -37.69 1.02
C GLY A 122 -9.27 -36.60 1.70
N HIS A 123 -8.52 -35.84 0.90
CA HIS A 123 -7.80 -34.66 1.34
C HIS A 123 -8.63 -33.40 1.12
N ASP A 124 -8.41 -32.37 1.95
CA ASP A 124 -9.03 -31.06 1.80
C ASP A 124 -8.70 -30.44 0.43
N ARG A 125 -9.68 -29.78 -0.18
CA ARG A 125 -9.51 -29.13 -1.49
C ARG A 125 -9.12 -27.67 -1.29
N CYS A 126 -7.87 -27.34 -1.59
CA CYS A 126 -7.29 -26.03 -1.31
C CYS A 126 -6.93 -25.25 -2.57
N SER A 127 -6.94 -23.92 -2.47
CA SER A 127 -6.40 -23.00 -3.47
C SER A 127 -4.87 -23.14 -3.61
N ALA A 128 -4.27 -22.47 -4.60
CA ALA A 128 -2.87 -22.08 -4.48
C ALA A 128 -2.67 -21.14 -3.27
N PHE A 129 -1.45 -21.06 -2.73
CA PHE A 129 -1.11 -19.98 -1.80
C PHE A 129 -1.10 -18.64 -2.54
N GLN A 130 -1.77 -17.65 -1.96
CA GLN A 130 -1.73 -16.25 -2.37
C GLN A 130 -0.75 -15.52 -1.45
N GLU A 131 0.23 -14.84 -2.03
CA GLU A 131 1.41 -14.32 -1.35
C GLU A 131 1.51 -12.79 -1.50
N THR A 132 1.90 -12.09 -0.43
CA THR A 132 2.09 -10.64 -0.45
C THR A 132 3.21 -10.18 0.49
N ASP A 133 3.94 -9.15 0.08
CA ASP A 133 4.98 -8.50 0.89
C ASP A 133 4.37 -7.44 1.80
N PHE A 134 4.69 -7.49 3.09
CA PHE A 134 4.48 -6.40 4.04
C PHE A 134 5.82 -5.90 4.57
N THR A 135 6.00 -4.59 4.76
CA THR A 135 7.22 -4.05 5.40
C THR A 135 6.83 -3.27 6.65
N THR A 136 7.43 -3.57 7.79
CA THR A 136 7.08 -2.90 9.04
C THR A 136 7.52 -1.43 9.05
N ASP A 137 6.58 -0.51 9.34
CA ASP A 137 6.93 0.86 9.74
C ASP A 137 7.80 0.75 11.01
N PRO A 138 8.89 1.53 11.16
CA PRO A 138 9.49 1.75 12.47
C PRO A 138 8.43 2.11 13.52
N GLN A 139 8.62 1.65 14.75
CA GLN A 139 8.00 2.36 15.86
C GLN A 139 8.45 3.83 15.78
N ARG A 140 7.56 4.75 16.15
CA ARG A 140 7.91 6.16 16.34
C ARG A 140 7.81 6.53 17.82
N PRO A 141 8.65 5.96 18.70
CA PRO A 141 8.59 6.22 20.14
C PRO A 141 9.42 7.48 20.47
N SER A 142 9.37 7.89 21.74
CA SER A 142 10.17 9.00 22.28
C SER A 142 11.60 8.54 22.64
N GLY A 143 12.39 8.10 21.66
CA GLY A 143 13.81 7.78 21.89
C GLY A 143 14.53 7.13 20.71
N GLY A 144 15.86 7.18 20.75
CA GLY A 144 16.76 6.43 19.86
C GLY A 144 16.89 7.00 18.45
N ASP A 145 15.96 6.62 17.57
CA ASP A 145 16.15 6.67 16.12
C ASP A 145 16.24 8.10 15.57
N THR A 146 17.29 8.34 14.77
CA THR A 146 17.54 9.62 14.11
C THR A 146 17.49 9.47 12.59
N CYS A 147 17.34 10.59 11.88
CA CYS A 147 17.49 10.57 10.43
C CYS A 147 18.95 10.35 10.02
N ALA A 148 19.14 9.68 8.89
CA ALA A 148 20.45 9.55 8.25
C ALA A 148 21.06 10.92 7.93
N GLU A 149 22.38 10.97 7.79
CA GLU A 149 23.10 12.22 7.46
C GLU A 149 22.51 12.89 6.20
N GLY A 150 22.31 14.21 6.28
CA GLY A 150 21.63 14.99 5.23
C GLY A 150 20.10 14.98 5.29
N PHE A 151 19.48 14.17 6.16
CA PHE A 151 18.03 14.14 6.38
C PHE A 151 17.65 14.69 7.77
N VAL A 152 16.40 15.17 7.88
CA VAL A 152 15.80 15.74 9.09
C VAL A 152 14.34 15.29 9.22
N TRP A 153 13.77 15.33 10.42
CA TRP A 153 12.32 15.12 10.58
C TRP A 153 11.53 16.19 9.82
N ARG A 154 10.46 15.78 9.13
CA ARG A 154 9.63 16.66 8.30
C ARG A 154 8.77 17.63 9.12
N GLU A 155 8.31 17.21 10.31
CA GLU A 155 7.51 18.05 11.22
C GLU A 155 6.20 18.57 10.59
N ALA A 156 5.57 17.81 9.69
CA ALA A 156 4.27 18.18 9.10
C ALA A 156 3.14 18.22 10.14
N TYR A 157 3.32 17.60 11.30
CA TYR A 157 2.47 17.73 12.48
C TYR A 157 3.28 17.34 13.74
N PRO A 158 2.79 17.60 14.97
CA PRO A 158 3.50 17.20 16.19
C PRO A 158 3.75 15.68 16.25
N ASN A 159 5.03 15.29 16.40
CA ASN A 159 5.55 13.90 16.31
C ASN A 159 5.62 13.30 14.88
N ASP A 160 5.70 14.12 13.84
CA ASP A 160 5.98 13.67 12.46
C ASP A 160 7.47 13.39 12.21
N HIS A 161 7.96 12.27 12.75
CA HIS A 161 9.37 11.84 12.64
C HIS A 161 9.71 11.17 11.28
N VAL A 162 9.07 11.60 10.19
CA VAL A 162 9.38 11.11 8.83
C VAL A 162 10.62 11.85 8.31
N CYS A 163 11.66 11.09 7.93
CA CYS A 163 12.93 11.67 7.49
C CYS A 163 12.88 12.16 6.04
N VAL A 164 13.20 13.43 5.83
CA VAL A 164 13.17 14.15 4.55
C VAL A 164 14.35 15.10 4.41
N SER A 165 14.57 15.69 3.23
CA SER A 165 15.61 16.71 3.07
C SER A 165 15.21 18.02 3.77
N PRO A 166 16.17 18.87 4.17
CA PRO A 166 15.88 20.17 4.81
C PRO A 166 14.92 21.05 4.01
N ALA A 167 14.97 21.01 2.66
CA ALA A 167 14.04 21.74 1.80
C ALA A 167 12.58 21.26 1.95
N VAL A 168 12.36 19.95 2.13
CA VAL A 168 11.02 19.39 2.35
C VAL A 168 10.50 19.69 3.76
N ARG A 169 11.37 19.73 4.79
CA ARG A 169 10.99 20.24 6.12
C ARG A 169 10.56 21.71 6.05
N SER A 170 11.29 22.56 5.32
CA SER A 170 10.91 23.96 5.09
C SER A 170 9.58 24.09 4.35
N GLN A 171 9.30 23.24 3.35
CA GLN A 171 8.00 23.18 2.68
C GLN A 171 6.88 22.76 3.65
N ALA A 172 7.08 21.70 4.43
CA ALA A 172 6.10 21.22 5.39
C ALA A 172 5.78 22.28 6.47
N ALA A 173 6.78 23.04 6.94
CA ALA A 173 6.58 24.18 7.83
C ALA A 173 5.76 25.31 7.19
N ALA A 174 6.01 25.61 5.90
CA ALA A 174 5.24 26.60 5.14
C ALA A 174 3.80 26.13 4.81
N ASP A 175 3.59 24.82 4.68
CA ASP A 175 2.27 24.21 4.53
C ASP A 175 1.49 24.24 5.85
N ASN A 176 2.14 24.01 7.00
CA ASN A 176 1.49 24.01 8.33
C ASN A 176 0.76 25.34 8.63
N ALA A 177 1.22 26.47 8.08
CA ALA A 177 0.56 27.77 8.16
C ALA A 177 -0.78 27.86 7.39
N ARG A 178 -1.17 26.81 6.64
CA ARG A 178 -2.36 26.74 5.76
C ARG A 178 -3.42 25.75 6.27
N HIS A 179 -3.40 25.44 7.56
CA HIS A 179 -4.39 24.56 8.18
C HIS A 179 -5.80 25.17 8.11
N GLN A 180 -6.79 24.40 7.63
CA GLN A 180 -8.20 24.81 7.58
C GLN A 180 -9.10 23.82 8.32
N THR A 181 -10.25 24.29 8.80
CA THR A 181 -11.30 23.46 9.43
C THR A 181 -12.42 23.07 8.47
N ALA A 182 -12.45 23.65 7.27
CA ALA A 182 -13.36 23.32 6.18
C ALA A 182 -12.69 22.36 5.16
N PRO A 183 -13.47 21.70 4.28
CA PRO A 183 -12.91 20.98 3.13
C PRO A 183 -12.05 21.91 2.26
N CYS A 184 -10.93 21.41 1.75
CA CYS A 184 -10.01 22.22 0.96
C CYS A 184 -10.67 22.80 -0.30
N PRO A 185 -10.51 24.11 -0.57
CA PRO A 185 -11.07 24.73 -1.77
C PRO A 185 -10.32 24.26 -3.01
N ALA A 186 -11.05 23.86 -4.05
CA ALA A 186 -10.46 23.45 -5.32
C ALA A 186 -9.57 24.56 -5.91
N PRO A 187 -8.39 24.25 -6.49
CA PRO A 187 -7.86 22.92 -6.80
C PRO A 187 -7.01 22.28 -5.69
N LEU A 188 -7.04 22.80 -4.46
CA LEU A 188 -6.28 22.23 -3.34
C LEU A 188 -6.94 20.95 -2.81
N VAL A 189 -6.11 20.07 -2.25
CA VAL A 189 -6.51 18.84 -1.56
C VAL A 189 -5.86 18.79 -0.18
N PRO A 190 -6.38 17.97 0.76
CA PRO A 190 -5.67 17.67 2.00
C PRO A 190 -4.28 17.11 1.69
N ARG A 191 -3.27 17.58 2.42
CA ARG A 191 -1.86 17.15 2.24
C ARG A 191 -1.64 15.67 2.59
N MET A 192 -2.48 15.11 3.45
CA MET A 192 -2.42 13.69 3.85
C MET A 192 -1.07 13.27 4.47
N ALA A 193 -0.35 14.18 5.14
CA ALA A 193 0.76 13.78 6.02
C ALA A 193 0.26 12.85 7.13
N ARG A 194 -1.00 13.05 7.55
CA ARG A 194 -1.78 12.08 8.32
C ARG A 194 -3.26 12.01 7.92
N ARG A 195 -3.99 11.02 8.45
CA ARG A 195 -5.46 11.01 8.41
C ARG A 195 -5.93 12.21 9.23
N ASN A 196 -6.89 12.95 8.71
CA ASN A 196 -7.33 14.24 9.28
C ASN A 196 -6.21 15.32 9.29
N ASP A 197 -5.21 15.23 8.41
CA ASP A 197 -4.34 16.36 8.06
C ASP A 197 -5.09 17.29 7.10
N THR A 198 -5.79 18.28 7.64
CA THR A 198 -6.59 19.27 6.88
C THR A 198 -5.77 20.49 6.42
N VAL A 199 -4.44 20.36 6.40
CA VAL A 199 -3.56 21.31 5.72
C VAL A 199 -3.78 21.20 4.20
N CYS A 200 -4.17 22.29 3.55
CA CYS A 200 -4.55 22.30 2.14
C CYS A 200 -3.39 22.68 1.23
N VAL A 201 -3.04 21.79 0.29
CA VAL A 201 -1.89 21.89 -0.61
C VAL A 201 -2.27 21.45 -2.04
N SER A 202 -1.34 21.54 -2.99
CA SER A 202 -1.56 20.99 -4.34
C SER A 202 -1.51 19.45 -4.33
N ALA A 203 -2.20 18.81 -5.29
CA ALA A 203 -2.18 17.35 -5.43
C ALA A 203 -0.75 16.77 -5.59
N ALA A 204 0.18 17.54 -6.17
CA ALA A 204 1.59 17.18 -6.25
C ALA A 204 2.26 17.10 -4.85
N VAL A 205 2.06 18.09 -3.99
CA VAL A 205 2.61 18.09 -2.62
C VAL A 205 1.98 16.98 -1.77
N ALA A 206 0.67 16.75 -1.90
CA ALA A 206 0.00 15.63 -1.23
C ALA A 206 0.51 14.25 -1.71
N THR A 207 0.97 14.15 -2.96
CA THR A 207 1.58 12.93 -3.52
C THR A 207 3.01 12.75 -3.02
N ALA A 208 3.84 13.79 -3.03
CA ALA A 208 5.19 13.77 -2.45
C ALA A 208 5.18 13.42 -0.95
N THR A 209 4.23 13.99 -0.19
CA THR A 209 4.04 13.71 1.24
C THR A 209 3.81 12.21 1.52
N LYS A 210 3.02 11.53 0.68
CA LYS A 210 2.80 10.07 0.75
C LYS A 210 4.07 9.29 0.40
N GLN A 211 4.83 9.74 -0.59
CA GLN A 211 6.09 9.10 -0.99
C GLN A 211 7.18 9.22 0.09
N ASP A 212 7.26 10.36 0.80
CA ASP A 212 8.16 10.48 1.95
C ASP A 212 7.77 9.53 3.10
N ASN A 213 6.46 9.38 3.35
CA ASN A 213 5.96 8.43 4.35
C ASN A 213 6.35 6.98 4.03
N THR A 214 6.37 6.56 2.77
CA THR A 214 6.83 5.20 2.39
C THR A 214 8.36 5.07 2.32
N GLN A 215 9.10 6.17 2.31
CA GLN A 215 10.57 6.17 2.29
C GLN A 215 11.23 6.28 3.67
N ILE A 216 10.46 6.36 4.76
CA ILE A 216 10.97 6.44 6.14
C ILE A 216 12.03 5.35 6.44
N CYS A 217 11.77 4.10 6.06
CA CYS A 217 12.69 2.97 6.23
C CYS A 217 13.99 3.04 5.41
N ARG A 218 14.12 3.97 4.45
CA ARG A 218 15.35 4.18 3.67
C ARG A 218 16.21 5.33 4.19
N ARG A 219 15.71 6.09 5.16
CA ARG A 219 16.27 7.39 5.59
C ARG A 219 16.45 7.52 7.10
N LEU A 220 16.18 6.47 7.87
CA LEU A 220 16.47 6.36 9.29
C LEU A 220 17.81 5.65 9.52
N VAL A 221 18.50 6.06 10.60
CA VAL A 221 19.59 5.31 11.21
C VAL A 221 19.09 4.77 12.55
N LYS A 222 19.21 3.45 12.74
CA LYS A 222 19.03 2.82 14.04
C LYS A 222 20.23 3.17 14.92
N CYS A 223 19.98 3.59 16.16
CA CYS A 223 21.08 3.71 17.13
C CYS A 223 21.70 2.33 17.44
N PRO A 224 23.02 2.30 17.75
CA PRO A 224 23.72 1.09 18.20
C PRO A 224 23.33 0.65 19.61
#